data_AF-A0A651DDC6-F1
#
_entry.id   AF-A0A651DDC6-F1
#
_cell.length_a   1.000
_cell.length_b   1.000
_cell.length_c   1.000
_cell.angle_alpha   90.00
_cell.angle_beta   90.00
_cell.angle_gamma   90.00
#
_symmetry.space_group_name_H-M   'P 1'
#
loop_
_entity.id
_entity.type
_entity.pdbx_description
1 polymer ?
#
loop_
_entity_poly.entity_id
_entity_poly.type
_entity_poly.pdbx_seq_one_letter_code
_entity_poly.pdbx_strand_id
1 'polypeptide(L)'
;MTVLIGLLVIAGCGEGVDPDAGQVAPPDPGVEAAAEAVEELREDAELAPEQEAFWARFEAHCGRAYPGTVSDVTPHYEDGVVGSEMVMHVMTCEEDRIHIPFHIDDNRSRNWILTRVDGTIRLKHDHRNPDGTEEEISQYGGDAPRPGLPTRQIFPADDHTASILPDRADNFWFFDFIDDETLQYGVHWPRFGHSIRVEFDLSDPVDPPPAPWGYEDG
;
A
#
# COMPACT_ATOMS: atom_id res chain seq x y z
N MET A 1 -36.74 -59.21 52.25
CA MET A 1 -36.13 -60.55 52.23
C MET A 1 -34.68 -60.38 52.64
N THR A 2 -34.23 -61.11 53.67
CA THR A 2 -32.84 -61.16 54.16
C THR A 2 -31.89 -61.56 53.02
N VAL A 3 -30.67 -61.05 52.87
CA VAL A 3 -29.38 -61.44 53.50
C VAL A 3 -28.33 -60.42 53.02
N LEU A 4 -27.60 -59.67 53.86
CA LEU A 4 -26.43 -60.01 54.71
C LEU A 4 -25.05 -60.01 53.98
N ILE A 5 -24.22 -59.02 54.35
CA ILE A 5 -22.74 -59.04 54.51
C ILE A 5 -21.82 -59.20 53.29
N GLY A 6 -20.84 -58.28 53.21
CA GLY A 6 -19.64 -58.35 52.37
C GLY A 6 -18.65 -57.21 52.69
N LEU A 7 -18.05 -57.21 53.89
CA LEU A 7 -17.07 -56.21 54.31
C LEU A 7 -15.70 -56.43 53.63
N LEU A 8 -15.02 -55.35 53.21
CA LEU A 8 -13.55 -55.32 53.07
C LEU A 8 -13.00 -53.93 53.46
N VAL A 9 -11.74 -53.90 53.92
CA VAL A 9 -11.09 -52.87 54.76
C VAL A 9 -9.58 -52.87 54.44
N ILE A 10 -8.72 -51.86 54.67
CA ILE A 10 -8.74 -50.63 55.50
C ILE A 10 -7.91 -49.52 54.81
N ALA A 11 -8.09 -48.26 55.23
CA ALA A 11 -7.08 -47.16 55.24
C ALA A 11 -6.76 -46.43 53.90
N GLY A 12 -6.42 -45.14 53.91
CA GLY A 12 -6.41 -44.16 55.02
C GLY A 12 -5.75 -42.81 54.63
N CYS A 13 -5.92 -41.78 55.48
CA CYS A 13 -5.25 -40.44 55.48
C CYS A 13 -5.45 -39.58 54.20
N GLY A 14 -5.72 -38.26 54.22
CA GLY A 14 -5.29 -37.20 55.15
C GLY A 14 -3.87 -36.75 54.79
N GLU A 15 -3.53 -35.49 54.49
CA GLU A 15 -4.22 -34.18 54.40
C GLU A 15 -3.48 -33.31 53.34
N GLY A 16 -3.93 -32.09 53.05
CA GLY A 16 -3.08 -31.06 52.42
C GLY A 16 -3.73 -30.20 51.34
N VAL A 17 -4.30 -29.05 51.74
CA VAL A 17 -4.37 -27.87 50.87
C VAL A 17 -3.15 -27.03 51.23
N ASP A 18 -2.24 -26.81 50.28
CA ASP A 18 -1.00 -26.07 50.50
C ASP A 18 -1.24 -24.55 50.37
N PRO A 19 -1.04 -23.74 51.43
CA PRO A 19 -1.32 -22.32 51.41
C PRO A 19 -0.01 -21.50 51.45
N ASP A 20 0.83 -21.64 50.43
CA ASP A 20 1.95 -20.72 50.22
C ASP A 20 1.97 -20.16 48.78
N ALA A 21 2.23 -18.86 48.67
CA ALA A 21 1.98 -18.11 47.46
C ALA A 21 3.18 -18.17 46.51
N GLY A 22 3.03 -18.90 45.41
CA GLY A 22 3.93 -18.80 44.26
C GLY A 22 3.81 -17.43 43.59
N GLN A 23 4.53 -16.43 44.12
CA GLN A 23 4.74 -15.17 43.43
C GLN A 23 5.36 -15.49 42.07
N VAL A 24 4.64 -15.16 40.98
CA VAL A 24 5.14 -15.38 39.62
C VAL A 24 6.48 -14.66 39.52
N ALA A 25 7.54 -15.41 39.20
CA ALA A 25 8.86 -14.83 39.03
C ALA A 25 8.76 -13.72 37.97
N PRO A 26 9.42 -12.57 38.15
CA PRO A 26 9.48 -11.58 37.10
C PRO A 26 10.00 -12.25 35.81
N PRO A 27 9.50 -11.85 34.63
CA PRO A 27 9.98 -12.39 33.36
C PRO A 27 11.51 -12.28 33.27
N ASP A 28 12.12 -13.21 32.54
CA ASP A 28 13.55 -13.16 32.29
C ASP A 28 13.85 -11.85 31.53
N PRO A 29 14.75 -10.97 32.02
CA PRO A 29 15.04 -9.70 31.37
C PRO A 29 15.62 -9.87 29.95
N GLY A 30 16.17 -11.05 29.61
CA GLY A 30 16.56 -11.38 28.24
C GLY A 30 15.39 -11.72 27.32
N VAL A 31 14.24 -12.14 27.86
CA VAL A 31 12.99 -12.34 27.12
C VAL A 31 12.22 -11.02 26.99
N GLU A 32 12.23 -10.18 28.03
CA GLU A 32 11.62 -8.85 28.01
C GLU A 32 12.29 -7.96 26.95
N ALA A 33 13.63 -7.83 27.00
CA ALA A 33 14.39 -7.07 26.00
C ALA A 33 14.29 -7.64 24.57
N ALA A 34 14.07 -8.95 24.43
CA ALA A 34 13.83 -9.57 23.12
C ALA A 34 12.41 -9.31 22.60
N ALA A 35 11.42 -9.18 23.49
CA ALA A 35 10.08 -8.77 23.13
C ALA A 35 10.05 -7.28 22.73
N GLU A 36 10.67 -6.41 23.53
CA GLU A 36 10.82 -4.98 23.23
C GLU A 36 11.50 -4.76 21.86
N ALA A 37 12.61 -5.45 21.58
CA ALA A 37 13.29 -5.35 20.28
C ALA A 37 12.46 -5.90 19.11
N VAL A 38 11.57 -6.87 19.34
CA VAL A 38 10.63 -7.37 18.32
C VAL A 38 9.44 -6.42 18.13
N GLU A 39 9.06 -5.67 19.16
CA GLU A 39 8.03 -4.63 19.09
C GLU A 39 8.56 -3.38 18.36
N GLU A 40 9.77 -2.92 18.69
CA GLU A 40 10.46 -1.82 18.00
C GLU A 40 10.67 -2.12 16.50
N LEU A 41 11.09 -3.34 16.15
CA LEU A 41 11.21 -3.80 14.75
C LEU A 41 9.87 -3.94 14.03
N ARG A 42 8.73 -3.97 14.74
CA ARG A 42 7.38 -4.00 14.15
C ARG A 42 6.82 -2.60 13.98
N GLU A 43 7.01 -1.69 14.93
CA GLU A 43 6.69 -0.27 14.77
C GLU A 43 7.44 0.36 13.58
N ASP A 44 8.69 -0.08 13.32
CA ASP A 44 9.45 0.35 12.13
C ASP A 44 8.95 -0.29 10.82
N ALA A 45 8.16 -1.37 10.87
CA ALA A 45 7.55 -2.00 9.70
C ALA A 45 6.13 -1.45 9.38
N GLU A 46 5.46 -0.84 10.35
CA GLU A 46 4.13 -0.25 10.19
C GLU A 46 4.18 1.17 9.58
N LEU A 47 3.15 1.57 8.84
CA LEU A 47 3.08 2.91 8.26
C LEU A 47 2.89 3.96 9.36
N ALA A 48 3.39 5.17 9.13
CA ALA A 48 3.02 6.30 9.98
C ALA A 48 1.50 6.56 9.91
N PRO A 49 0.84 7.08 10.97
CA PRO A 49 -0.61 7.32 10.97
C PRO A 49 -1.11 8.19 9.79
N GLU A 50 -0.29 9.11 9.30
CA GLU A 50 -0.53 9.90 8.10
C GLU A 50 -0.53 9.05 6.82
N GLN A 51 0.36 8.08 6.70
CA GLN A 51 0.41 7.13 5.59
C GLN A 51 -0.70 6.08 5.68
N GLU A 52 -1.08 5.63 6.88
CA GLU A 52 -2.28 4.79 7.08
C GLU A 52 -3.55 5.52 6.61
N ALA A 53 -3.73 6.78 7.01
CA ALA A 53 -4.87 7.58 6.59
C ALA A 53 -4.92 7.79 5.06
N PHE A 54 -3.76 7.96 4.42
CA PHE A 54 -3.65 8.06 2.97
C PHE A 54 -3.94 6.72 2.26
N TRP A 55 -3.45 5.61 2.79
CA TRP A 55 -3.71 4.26 2.26
C TRP A 55 -5.20 3.92 2.32
N ALA A 56 -5.83 4.15 3.47
CA ALA A 56 -7.26 3.93 3.69
C ALA A 56 -8.17 4.77 2.75
N ARG A 57 -7.69 5.93 2.25
CA ARG A 57 -8.41 6.69 1.21
C ARG A 57 -8.47 5.90 -0.09
N PHE A 58 -7.36 5.35 -0.57
CA PHE A 58 -7.39 4.50 -1.77
C PHE A 58 -8.26 3.24 -1.58
N GLU A 59 -8.20 2.59 -0.42
CA GLU A 59 -9.05 1.43 -0.12
C GLU A 59 -10.56 1.76 -0.17
N ALA A 60 -10.97 2.97 0.24
CA ALA A 60 -12.36 3.41 0.13
C ALA A 60 -12.88 3.49 -1.33
N HIS A 61 -11.96 3.61 -2.30
CA HIS A 61 -12.23 3.65 -3.74
C HIS A 61 -12.02 2.31 -4.45
N CYS A 62 -11.72 1.22 -3.73
CA CYS A 62 -11.44 -0.07 -4.37
C CYS A 62 -12.57 -0.58 -5.27
N GLY A 63 -12.20 -1.14 -6.43
CA GLY A 63 -13.10 -1.62 -7.48
C GLY A 63 -13.79 -0.52 -8.27
N ARG A 64 -13.37 0.75 -8.17
CA ARG A 64 -13.99 1.90 -8.86
C ARG A 64 -13.06 2.54 -9.88
N ALA A 65 -13.63 2.98 -10.99
CA ALA A 65 -12.94 3.74 -12.01
C ALA A 65 -13.49 5.18 -12.12
N TYR A 66 -12.62 6.11 -12.50
CA TYR A 66 -12.87 7.55 -12.44
C TYR A 66 -12.29 8.29 -13.64
N PRO A 67 -13.05 9.21 -14.27
CA PRO A 67 -12.58 9.97 -15.41
C PRO A 67 -11.52 10.99 -14.99
N GLY A 68 -10.48 11.11 -15.80
CA GLY A 68 -9.35 12.01 -15.59
C GLY A 68 -9.35 13.20 -16.55
N THR A 69 -8.71 14.30 -16.15
CA THR A 69 -8.43 15.45 -17.03
C THR A 69 -7.09 16.07 -16.64
N VAL A 70 -6.31 16.49 -17.64
CA VAL A 70 -5.04 17.20 -17.44
C VAL A 70 -5.32 18.60 -16.90
N SER A 71 -4.89 18.89 -15.67
CA SER A 71 -5.16 20.18 -15.01
C SER A 71 -3.98 21.16 -15.04
N ASP A 72 -2.75 20.66 -15.17
CA ASP A 72 -1.54 21.45 -15.40
C ASP A 72 -0.56 20.65 -16.26
N VAL A 73 0.06 21.29 -17.26
CA VAL A 73 0.98 20.61 -18.17
C VAL A 73 2.02 21.59 -18.73
N THR A 74 3.25 21.11 -18.85
CA THR A 74 4.34 21.82 -19.53
C THR A 74 4.52 21.30 -20.96
N PRO A 75 5.04 22.10 -21.91
CA PRO A 75 5.15 21.70 -23.33
C PRO A 75 5.92 20.41 -23.63
N HIS A 76 6.69 19.88 -22.67
CA HIS A 76 7.33 18.57 -22.79
C HIS A 76 6.32 17.40 -22.82
N TYR A 77 5.16 17.55 -22.19
CA TYR A 77 4.17 16.48 -22.04
C TYR A 77 2.92 16.68 -22.91
N GLU A 78 2.67 17.89 -23.45
CA GLU A 78 1.42 18.27 -24.14
C GLU A 78 0.98 17.29 -25.25
N ASP A 79 1.89 16.96 -26.18
CA ASP A 79 1.62 16.17 -27.39
C ASP A 79 1.07 14.75 -27.14
N GLY A 80 1.25 14.21 -25.92
CA GLY A 80 0.85 12.83 -25.57
C GLY A 80 -0.29 12.71 -24.58
N VAL A 81 -0.93 13.82 -24.18
CA VAL A 81 -1.89 13.85 -23.05
C VAL A 81 -3.06 14.83 -23.24
N VAL A 82 -2.89 15.91 -24.00
CA VAL A 82 -3.92 16.95 -24.10
C VAL A 82 -5.03 16.50 -25.05
N GLY A 83 -6.23 16.28 -24.50
CA GLY A 83 -7.42 15.89 -25.26
C GLY A 83 -7.64 14.38 -25.39
N SER A 84 -6.79 13.55 -24.77
CA SER A 84 -7.04 12.11 -24.60
C SER A 84 -8.14 11.86 -23.56
N GLU A 85 -8.87 10.75 -23.74
CA GLU A 85 -9.71 10.18 -22.68
C GLU A 85 -8.79 9.54 -21.64
N MET A 86 -9.05 9.80 -20.36
CA MET A 86 -8.24 9.30 -19.25
C MET A 86 -9.13 8.62 -18.22
N VAL A 87 -8.74 7.44 -17.76
CA VAL A 87 -9.45 6.73 -16.69
C VAL A 87 -8.46 6.10 -15.73
N MET A 88 -8.56 6.44 -14.45
CA MET A 88 -7.92 5.71 -13.37
C MET A 88 -8.89 4.64 -12.87
N HIS A 89 -8.41 3.42 -12.64
CA HIS A 89 -9.17 2.36 -11.97
C HIS A 89 -8.41 1.96 -10.70
N VAL A 90 -9.03 1.98 -9.52
CA VAL A 90 -8.43 1.39 -8.30
C VAL A 90 -8.82 -0.09 -8.27
N MET A 91 -8.10 -0.93 -9.01
CA MET A 91 -8.56 -2.26 -9.42
C MET A 91 -8.56 -3.28 -8.27
N THR A 92 -7.42 -3.49 -7.60
CA THR A 92 -7.34 -4.38 -6.42
C THR A 92 -6.67 -3.70 -5.24
N CYS A 93 -7.09 -4.09 -4.03
CA CYS A 93 -6.55 -3.64 -2.76
C CYS A 93 -6.35 -4.87 -1.87
N GLU A 94 -5.09 -5.30 -1.78
CA GLU A 94 -4.58 -6.33 -0.90
C GLU A 94 -3.93 -5.66 0.33
N GLU A 95 -3.66 -6.41 1.40
CA GLU A 95 -3.13 -5.87 2.67
C GLU A 95 -1.86 -5.02 2.49
N ASP A 96 -0.94 -5.47 1.64
CA ASP A 96 0.33 -4.82 1.35
C ASP A 96 0.41 -4.16 -0.04
N ARG A 97 -0.62 -4.27 -0.88
CA ARG A 97 -0.56 -3.86 -2.30
C ARG A 97 -1.88 -3.29 -2.82
N ILE A 98 -1.84 -2.09 -3.40
CA ILE A 98 -2.94 -1.52 -4.20
C ILE A 98 -2.47 -1.41 -5.65
N HIS A 99 -3.27 -1.94 -6.59
CA HIS A 99 -3.00 -1.91 -8.02
C HIS A 99 -3.99 -0.97 -8.70
N ILE A 100 -3.45 0.08 -9.33
CA ILE A 100 -4.22 1.17 -9.95
C ILE A 100 -3.85 1.30 -11.43
N PRO A 101 -4.58 0.64 -12.35
CA PRO A 101 -4.42 0.86 -13.79
C PRO A 101 -4.76 2.30 -14.19
N PHE A 102 -3.98 2.85 -15.14
CA PHE A 102 -4.19 4.17 -15.72
C PHE A 102 -4.28 4.10 -17.24
N HIS A 103 -5.49 4.30 -17.75
CA HIS A 103 -5.81 4.21 -19.16
C HIS A 103 -5.73 5.60 -19.80
N ILE A 104 -5.13 5.67 -20.99
CA ILE A 104 -5.11 6.87 -21.83
C ILE A 104 -5.54 6.43 -23.23
N ASP A 105 -6.75 6.82 -23.64
CA ASP A 105 -7.43 6.26 -24.81
C ASP A 105 -7.39 4.71 -24.81
N ASP A 106 -7.16 4.07 -25.95
CA ASP A 106 -6.97 2.61 -26.08
C ASP A 106 -5.66 2.07 -25.44
N ASN A 107 -4.80 2.93 -24.89
CA ASN A 107 -3.51 2.51 -24.32
C ASN A 107 -3.69 2.05 -22.87
N ARG A 108 -3.39 0.77 -22.65
CA ARG A 108 -3.60 0.05 -21.38
C ARG A 108 -2.28 -0.44 -20.76
N SER A 109 -1.15 0.21 -21.06
CA SER A 109 0.18 -0.22 -20.55
C SER A 109 0.48 0.17 -19.11
N ARG A 110 -0.12 1.25 -18.60
CA ARG A 110 0.34 1.92 -17.37
C ARG A 110 -0.40 1.41 -16.14
N ASN A 111 0.37 1.04 -15.12
CA ASN A 111 -0.13 0.65 -13.82
C ASN A 111 0.66 1.37 -12.74
N TRP A 112 -0.02 2.00 -11.79
CA TRP A 112 0.59 2.39 -10.53
C TRP A 112 0.39 1.27 -9.52
N ILE A 113 1.49 0.75 -8.98
CA ILE A 113 1.50 -0.20 -7.88
C ILE A 113 1.94 0.56 -6.64
N LEU A 114 1.05 0.66 -5.66
CA LEU A 114 1.38 1.12 -4.31
C LEU A 114 1.65 -0.11 -3.44
N THR A 115 2.74 -0.10 -2.67
CA THR A 115 3.14 -1.23 -1.83
C THR A 115 3.57 -0.74 -0.45
N ARG A 116 3.08 -1.40 0.61
CA ARG A 116 3.59 -1.23 1.99
C ARG A 116 4.95 -1.92 2.09
N VAL A 117 6.00 -1.18 2.43
CA VAL A 117 7.36 -1.71 2.53
C VAL A 117 8.20 -0.88 3.49
N ASP A 118 8.95 -1.53 4.37
CA ASP A 118 9.90 -0.90 5.31
C ASP A 118 9.31 0.32 6.06
N GLY A 119 8.07 0.19 6.55
CA GLY A 119 7.35 1.24 7.28
C GLY A 119 6.87 2.44 6.44
N THR A 120 6.94 2.36 5.11
CA THR A 120 6.49 3.42 4.20
C THR A 120 5.72 2.87 2.98
N ILE A 121 5.24 3.76 2.12
CA ILE A 121 4.56 3.44 0.87
C ILE A 121 5.55 3.61 -0.29
N ARG A 122 5.74 2.55 -1.09
CA ARG A 122 6.47 2.57 -2.36
C ARG A 122 5.49 2.74 -3.52
N LEU A 123 5.81 3.60 -4.47
CA LEU A 123 5.16 3.68 -5.78
C LEU A 123 6.07 3.05 -6.84
N LYS A 124 5.50 2.18 -7.68
CA LYS A 124 6.13 1.66 -8.89
C LYS A 124 5.21 1.80 -10.10
N HIS A 125 5.78 2.21 -11.22
CA HIS A 125 5.12 2.27 -12.51
C HIS A 125 5.40 0.96 -13.26
N ASP A 126 4.45 0.03 -13.21
CA ASP A 126 4.55 -1.19 -13.99
C ASP A 126 3.97 -0.94 -15.39
N HIS A 127 4.85 -1.02 -16.38
CA HIS A 127 4.57 -0.73 -17.78
C HIS A 127 4.60 -2.01 -18.60
N ARG A 128 3.53 -2.26 -19.35
CA ARG A 128 3.30 -3.53 -20.05
C ARG A 128 3.10 -3.32 -21.55
N ASN A 129 3.73 -4.14 -22.38
CA ASN A 129 3.46 -4.23 -23.82
C ASN A 129 2.05 -4.81 -24.09
N PRO A 130 1.48 -4.66 -25.30
CA PRO A 130 0.18 -5.24 -25.67
C PRO A 130 0.05 -6.76 -25.55
N ASP A 131 1.17 -7.49 -25.46
CA ASP A 131 1.20 -8.95 -25.21
C ASP A 131 1.31 -9.32 -23.72
N GLY A 132 1.34 -8.32 -22.83
CA GLY A 132 1.48 -8.47 -21.38
C GLY A 132 2.91 -8.62 -20.87
N THR A 133 3.92 -8.64 -21.75
CA THR A 133 5.32 -8.59 -21.33
C THR A 133 5.66 -7.20 -20.76
N GLU A 134 6.70 -7.11 -19.93
CA GLU A 134 7.15 -5.85 -19.36
C GLU A 134 7.87 -4.96 -20.38
N GLU A 135 7.63 -3.64 -20.35
CA GLU A 135 8.38 -2.66 -21.14
C GLU A 135 9.83 -2.53 -20.65
N GLU A 136 10.76 -2.12 -21.52
CA GLU A 136 12.18 -1.90 -21.16
C GLU A 136 12.33 -0.82 -20.07
N ILE A 137 11.43 0.17 -20.05
CA ILE A 137 11.37 1.24 -19.05
C ILE A 137 10.15 1.01 -18.16
N SER A 138 10.33 0.20 -17.12
CA SER A 138 9.32 -0.17 -16.13
C SER A 138 9.89 -0.15 -14.71
N GLN A 139 9.03 -0.30 -13.71
CA GLN A 139 9.34 -0.28 -12.27
C GLN A 139 10.01 1.01 -11.78
N TYR A 140 9.83 2.13 -12.47
CA TYR A 140 10.30 3.42 -12.00
C TYR A 140 9.34 4.03 -10.94
N GLY A 141 9.86 4.87 -10.07
CA GLY A 141 9.16 5.39 -8.89
C GLY A 141 10.08 5.47 -7.69
N GLY A 142 9.57 5.16 -6.50
CA GLY A 142 10.37 5.13 -5.27
C GLY A 142 9.50 5.23 -4.02
N ASP A 143 10.16 5.52 -2.90
CA ASP A 143 9.58 5.38 -1.56
C ASP A 143 9.17 6.74 -0.98
N ALA A 144 8.00 6.79 -0.34
CA ALA A 144 7.50 8.01 0.26
C ALA A 144 8.33 8.40 1.50
N PRO A 145 8.69 9.68 1.68
CA PRO A 145 9.30 10.16 2.92
C PRO A 145 8.31 10.04 4.09
N ARG A 146 8.66 9.31 5.15
CA ARG A 146 7.87 9.24 6.40
C ARG A 146 7.87 10.62 7.12
N PRO A 147 6.75 11.05 7.75
CA PRO A 147 5.45 10.38 7.80
C PRO A 147 4.55 10.67 6.59
N GLY A 148 4.95 11.54 5.66
CA GLY A 148 4.10 12.00 4.56
C GLY A 148 2.96 12.90 5.04
N LEU A 149 1.80 12.87 4.37
CA LEU A 149 0.58 13.56 4.79
C LEU A 149 -0.68 12.67 4.64
N PRO A 150 -1.74 12.89 5.44
CA PRO A 150 -3.01 12.12 5.38
C PRO A 150 -3.76 12.16 4.04
N THR A 151 -3.45 13.11 3.17
CA THR A 151 -4.05 13.25 1.83
C THR A 151 -3.03 13.14 0.71
N ARG A 152 -1.74 13.36 0.98
CA ARG A 152 -0.68 13.50 -0.02
C ARG A 152 0.54 12.66 0.30
N GLN A 153 1.02 11.92 -0.69
CA GLN A 153 2.34 11.29 -0.65
C GLN A 153 3.13 11.73 -1.89
N ILE A 154 4.44 11.95 -1.69
CA ILE A 154 5.40 12.19 -2.78
C ILE A 154 6.35 11.00 -2.84
N PHE A 155 6.79 10.64 -4.04
CA PHE A 155 7.64 9.48 -4.30
C PHE A 155 8.83 9.97 -5.13
N PRO A 156 9.97 10.33 -4.52
CA PRO A 156 11.20 10.65 -5.24
C PRO A 156 11.72 9.44 -6.03
N ALA A 157 12.45 9.68 -7.11
CA ALA A 157 13.13 8.65 -7.88
C ALA A 157 14.14 7.86 -7.02
N ASP A 158 13.98 6.53 -7.01
CA ASP A 158 14.90 5.60 -6.35
C ASP A 158 16.10 5.21 -7.22
N ASP A 159 17.02 4.41 -6.66
CA ASP A 159 18.24 3.96 -7.35
C ASP A 159 17.95 3.19 -8.65
N HIS A 160 16.88 2.38 -8.68
CA HIS A 160 16.46 1.71 -9.92
C HIS A 160 16.06 2.73 -10.98
N THR A 161 15.23 3.70 -10.60
CA THR A 161 14.79 4.78 -11.48
C THR A 161 15.96 5.62 -12.00
N ALA A 162 16.90 5.98 -11.13
CA ALA A 162 18.12 6.69 -11.51
C ALA A 162 19.04 5.84 -12.41
N SER A 163 18.98 4.52 -12.32
CA SER A 163 19.72 3.60 -13.20
C SER A 163 19.14 3.53 -14.61
N ILE A 164 17.82 3.36 -14.74
CA ILE A 164 17.14 3.20 -16.04
C ILE A 164 16.79 4.53 -16.72
N LEU A 165 16.63 5.61 -15.94
CA LEU A 165 16.32 6.95 -16.42
C LEU A 165 17.24 8.02 -15.76
N PRO A 166 18.56 8.04 -16.07
CA PRO A 166 19.53 8.89 -15.35
C PRO A 166 19.23 10.40 -15.39
N ASP A 167 18.62 10.89 -16.46
CA ASP A 167 18.23 12.30 -16.56
C ASP A 167 17.02 12.65 -15.67
N ARG A 168 16.28 11.66 -15.18
CA ARG A 168 15.11 11.75 -14.28
C ARG A 168 15.43 11.32 -12.84
N ALA A 169 16.70 11.21 -12.47
CA ALA A 169 17.14 10.85 -11.13
C ALA A 169 16.72 11.86 -10.04
N ASP A 170 16.27 13.06 -10.41
CA ASP A 170 15.68 14.06 -9.51
C ASP A 170 14.14 14.18 -9.63
N ASN A 171 13.50 13.29 -10.40
CA ASN A 171 12.04 13.28 -10.48
C ASN A 171 11.40 12.98 -9.13
N PHE A 172 10.19 13.47 -8.94
CA PHE A 172 9.25 12.89 -7.99
C PHE A 172 7.86 12.81 -8.59
N TRP A 173 7.14 11.76 -8.20
CA TRP A 173 5.72 11.59 -8.43
C TRP A 173 4.94 11.99 -7.18
N PHE A 174 3.64 12.23 -7.31
CA PHE A 174 2.78 12.40 -6.16
C PHE A 174 1.34 11.98 -6.46
N PHE A 175 0.63 11.64 -5.39
CA PHE A 175 -0.82 11.56 -5.33
C PHE A 175 -1.29 12.51 -4.23
N ASP A 176 -2.39 13.23 -4.45
CA ASP A 176 -3.04 14.09 -3.45
C ASP A 176 -4.56 14.06 -3.57
N PHE A 177 -5.24 13.64 -2.50
CA PHE A 177 -6.67 13.86 -2.32
C PHE A 177 -6.89 15.32 -1.94
N ILE A 178 -7.15 16.16 -2.95
CA ILE A 178 -7.36 17.61 -2.80
C ILE A 178 -8.57 17.88 -1.90
N ASP A 179 -9.60 17.06 -2.06
CA ASP A 179 -10.80 16.94 -1.25
C ASP A 179 -11.37 15.51 -1.38
N ASP A 180 -12.59 15.28 -0.90
CA ASP A 180 -13.24 13.95 -0.98
C ASP A 180 -13.84 13.65 -2.37
N GLU A 181 -13.82 14.61 -3.30
CA GLU A 181 -14.35 14.50 -4.67
C GLU A 181 -13.24 14.54 -5.74
N THR A 182 -11.99 14.84 -5.38
CA THR A 182 -10.88 15.07 -6.32
C THR A 182 -9.57 14.39 -5.88
N LEU A 183 -9.06 13.45 -6.70
CA LEU A 183 -7.69 12.95 -6.58
C LEU A 183 -6.82 13.56 -7.68
N GLN A 184 -5.71 14.18 -7.31
CA GLN A 184 -4.67 14.62 -8.24
C GLN A 184 -3.50 13.63 -8.25
N TYR A 185 -3.03 13.26 -9.43
CA TYR A 185 -1.74 12.62 -9.65
C TYR A 185 -0.83 13.54 -10.46
N GLY A 186 0.48 13.48 -10.24
CA GLY A 186 1.41 14.20 -11.10
C GLY A 186 2.86 13.76 -11.01
N VAL A 187 3.66 14.27 -11.95
CA VAL A 187 5.11 14.13 -11.97
C VAL A 187 5.76 15.51 -12.09
N HIS A 188 6.83 15.69 -11.33
CA HIS A 188 7.73 16.82 -11.44
C HIS A 188 9.12 16.32 -11.85
N TRP A 189 9.74 17.03 -12.79
CA TRP A 189 11.13 16.85 -13.24
C TRP A 189 11.89 18.17 -13.03
N PRO A 190 12.38 18.43 -11.80
CA PRO A 190 12.85 19.75 -11.37
C PRO A 190 13.99 20.31 -12.22
N ARG A 191 15.00 19.51 -12.54
CA ARG A 191 16.20 19.91 -13.29
C ARG A 191 15.91 20.54 -14.66
N PHE A 192 14.84 20.12 -15.33
CA PHE A 192 14.43 20.63 -16.64
C PHE A 192 13.15 21.48 -16.58
N GLY A 193 12.54 21.62 -15.39
CA GLY A 193 11.32 22.40 -15.20
C GLY A 193 10.10 21.82 -15.91
N HIS A 194 10.02 20.49 -16.05
CA HIS A 194 8.89 19.81 -16.69
C HIS A 194 7.96 19.23 -15.63
N SER A 195 6.66 19.37 -15.86
CA SER A 195 5.61 18.74 -15.04
C SER A 195 4.35 18.47 -15.82
N ILE A 196 3.56 17.53 -15.31
CA ILE A 196 2.17 17.28 -15.68
C ILE A 196 1.40 16.88 -14.42
N ARG A 197 0.14 17.30 -14.33
CA ARG A 197 -0.85 16.90 -13.34
C ARG A 197 -2.14 16.46 -14.04
N VAL A 198 -2.74 15.40 -13.52
CA VAL A 198 -4.05 14.87 -13.91
C VAL A 198 -4.92 14.86 -12.66
N GLU A 199 -6.13 15.39 -12.78
CA GLU A 199 -7.17 15.32 -11.75
C GLU A 199 -8.21 14.29 -12.16
N PHE A 200 -8.62 13.46 -11.21
CA PHE A 200 -9.67 12.45 -11.34
C PHE A 200 -10.87 12.86 -10.52
N ASP A 201 -12.04 12.90 -11.15
CA ASP A 201 -13.32 13.18 -10.50
C ASP A 201 -13.80 11.93 -9.77
N LEU A 202 -13.72 11.95 -8.43
CA LEU A 202 -14.13 10.85 -7.56
C LEU A 202 -15.64 10.84 -7.28
N SER A 203 -16.36 11.89 -7.70
CA SER A 203 -17.80 12.05 -7.48
C SER A 203 -18.65 11.31 -8.53
N ASP A 204 -18.14 11.13 -9.75
CA ASP A 204 -18.81 10.46 -10.87
C ASP A 204 -18.05 9.19 -11.32
N PRO A 205 -18.22 8.05 -10.62
CA PRO A 205 -17.58 6.79 -10.98
C PRO A 205 -18.13 6.24 -12.31
N VAL A 206 -17.22 5.75 -13.16
CA VAL A 206 -17.51 5.18 -14.48
C VAL A 206 -17.30 3.67 -14.51
N ASP A 207 -17.84 3.00 -15.54
CA ASP A 207 -17.50 1.61 -15.82
C ASP A 207 -15.97 1.49 -16.09
N PRO A 208 -15.27 0.50 -15.50
CA PRO A 208 -13.84 0.35 -15.73
C PRO A 208 -13.54 -0.04 -17.19
N PRO A 209 -12.45 0.49 -17.79
CA PRO A 209 -11.95 0.00 -19.07
C PRO A 209 -11.53 -1.49 -18.97
N PRO A 210 -11.38 -2.19 -20.11
CA PRO A 210 -10.84 -3.55 -20.12
C PRO A 210 -9.49 -3.63 -19.41
N ALA A 211 -9.21 -4.74 -18.73
CA ALA A 211 -7.99 -4.91 -17.91
C ALA A 211 -6.70 -4.41 -18.59
N PRO A 212 -5.74 -3.87 -17.81
CA PRO A 212 -4.44 -3.46 -18.33
C PRO A 212 -3.71 -4.65 -18.94
N TRP A 213 -2.83 -4.38 -19.90
CA TRP A 213 -2.10 -5.45 -20.57
C TRP A 213 -1.26 -6.24 -19.56
N GLY A 214 -1.27 -7.57 -19.65
CA GLY A 214 -0.57 -8.46 -18.71
C GLY A 214 -1.34 -8.85 -17.45
N TYR A 215 -2.56 -8.34 -17.27
CA TYR A 215 -3.43 -8.68 -16.14
C TYR A 215 -4.78 -9.25 -16.60
N GLU A 216 -5.44 -9.99 -15.71
CA GLU A 216 -6.83 -10.44 -15.88
C GLU A 216 -7.80 -9.38 -15.34
N ASP A 217 -9.09 -9.47 -15.67
CA ASP A 217 -10.12 -8.63 -15.07
C ASP A 217 -10.24 -8.97 -13.57
N GLY A 218 -10.27 -7.93 -12.71
CA GLY A 218 -10.30 -8.04 -11.24
C GLY A 218 -11.68 -8.26 -10.62
#